data_AF-A0A4S8IHB5-F1
#
_entry.id   AF-A0A4S8IHB5-F1
#
_cell.length_a   1.000
_cell.length_b   1.000
_cell.length_c   1.000
_cell.angle_alpha   90.00
_cell.angle_beta   90.00
_cell.angle_gamma   90.00
#
_symmetry.space_group_name_H-M   'P 1'
#
loop_
_entity.id
_entity.type
_entity.pdbx_description
1 polymer ?
#
loop_
_entity_poly.entity_id
_entity_poly.type
_entity_poly.pdbx_seq_one_letter_code
_entity_poly.pdbx_strand_id
1 'polypeptide(L)'
;MEELKEHKRDPSDDSGNGLSSKADESTSLSDEWGDLTEADIDDDLSAEEMVTAQLIISVVSDTLTVVKELIRFVTGLIKSSSHKSSTKESVDSFEKLVTHCQEMGTQVNELGASVYPPQETAQMKMSAKKMYCLVHEMHIEVRNLEGTPDGVFGTCKILENSLRNLQQGLDGDLINEMGTLSV
;
A
#
# COMPACT_ATOMS: atom_id res chain seq x y z
N MET A 1 3.11 59.64 12.23
CA MET A 1 2.47 59.25 10.95
C MET A 1 2.36 57.74 11.01
N GLU A 2 1.28 57.24 11.59
CA GLU A 2 -0.04 57.00 10.95
C GLU A 2 -0.08 55.54 10.46
N GLU A 3 -0.78 54.72 11.25
CA GLU A 3 -1.20 53.36 10.94
C GLU A 3 -2.23 53.37 9.80
N LEU A 4 -2.13 52.50 8.80
CA LEU A 4 -3.25 52.09 7.92
C LEU A 4 -2.89 50.76 7.23
N LYS A 5 -3.77 49.83 6.86
CA LYS A 5 -5.15 49.43 7.21
C LYS A 5 -5.44 48.19 6.32
N GLU A 6 -6.25 47.28 6.83
CA GLU A 6 -6.74 46.04 6.18
C GLU A 6 -7.35 46.25 4.78
N HIS A 7 -7.18 45.26 3.89
CA HIS A 7 -7.87 45.19 2.61
C HIS A 7 -9.24 44.51 2.76
N LYS A 8 -10.31 45.30 2.57
CA LYS A 8 -11.69 44.84 2.44
C LYS A 8 -11.96 44.23 1.07
N ARG A 9 -12.75 43.14 1.06
CA ARG A 9 -13.61 42.71 -0.05
C ARG A 9 -14.86 43.58 -0.08
N ASP A 10 -15.37 43.83 -1.28
CA ASP A 10 -16.79 44.16 -1.50
C ASP A 10 -17.26 43.66 -2.89
N PRO A 11 -18.58 43.54 -3.10
CA PRO A 11 -19.25 42.60 -3.99
C PRO A 11 -19.76 43.27 -5.28
N SER A 12 -20.34 42.49 -6.19
CA SER A 12 -21.19 43.03 -7.26
C SER A 12 -22.46 42.20 -7.40
N ASP A 13 -23.56 42.91 -7.18
CA ASP A 13 -24.98 42.60 -7.39
C ASP A 13 -25.28 42.25 -8.87
N ASP A 14 -26.10 41.22 -9.09
CA ASP A 14 -27.53 41.26 -9.49
C ASP A 14 -27.81 41.53 -10.98
N SER A 15 -28.55 40.60 -11.58
CA SER A 15 -29.48 40.88 -12.69
C SER A 15 -30.42 39.69 -12.83
N GLY A 16 -31.60 39.83 -12.25
CA GLY A 16 -32.70 38.89 -12.40
C GLY A 16 -33.39 38.91 -13.77
N ASN A 17 -34.31 37.95 -13.89
CA ASN A 17 -35.65 38.05 -14.49
C ASN A 17 -35.97 36.91 -15.49
N GLY A 18 -37.13 36.27 -15.30
CA GLY A 18 -37.84 35.55 -16.37
C GLY A 18 -38.45 34.20 -16.01
N LEU A 19 -39.62 34.18 -15.37
CA LEU A 19 -40.57 33.07 -15.43
C LEU A 19 -41.18 32.98 -16.86
N SER A 20 -41.34 31.79 -17.45
CA SER A 20 -42.55 31.40 -18.21
C SER A 20 -42.57 29.94 -18.70
N SER A 21 -43.49 29.16 -18.12
CA SER A 21 -44.43 28.12 -18.61
C SER A 21 -44.19 27.17 -19.83
N LYS A 22 -44.59 25.88 -19.58
CA LYS A 22 -45.21 24.84 -20.46
C LYS A 22 -44.36 24.24 -21.60
N ALA A 23 -44.54 23.02 -22.10
CA ALA A 23 -45.13 21.72 -21.73
C ALA A 23 -44.79 20.79 -22.94
N ASP A 24 -44.86 19.47 -22.73
CA ASP A 24 -44.76 18.38 -23.74
C ASP A 24 -43.38 18.09 -24.35
N GLU A 25 -42.85 16.89 -24.13
CA GLU A 25 -43.01 15.80 -25.10
C GLU A 25 -42.44 14.50 -24.52
N SER A 26 -43.29 13.47 -24.55
CA SER A 26 -43.03 12.09 -24.19
C SER A 26 -41.79 11.50 -24.84
N THR A 27 -40.76 11.22 -24.04
CA THR A 27 -39.80 10.16 -24.36
C THR A 27 -40.01 9.04 -23.36
N SER A 28 -40.59 7.96 -23.85
CA SER A 28 -40.65 6.66 -23.18
C SER A 28 -39.24 6.24 -22.80
N LEU A 29 -38.82 6.55 -21.56
CA LEU A 29 -37.63 5.96 -20.98
C LEU A 29 -38.01 4.52 -20.67
N SER A 30 -37.62 3.65 -21.60
CA SER A 30 -37.63 2.20 -21.48
C SER A 30 -37.37 1.79 -20.04
N ASP A 31 -38.32 1.03 -19.48
CA ASP A 31 -38.22 0.26 -18.25
C ASP A 31 -37.14 -0.81 -18.38
N GLU A 32 -35.88 -0.39 -18.44
CA GLU A 32 -34.72 -1.26 -18.36
C GLU A 32 -33.65 -0.63 -17.47
N TRP A 33 -34.11 -0.09 -16.32
CA TRP A 33 -33.39 -0.39 -15.09
C TRP A 33 -33.72 -1.84 -14.77
N GLY A 34 -33.12 -2.73 -15.58
CA GLY A 34 -33.02 -4.13 -15.26
C GLY A 34 -32.50 -4.17 -13.84
N ASP A 35 -33.40 -4.57 -12.97
CA ASP A 35 -33.21 -5.00 -11.62
C ASP A 35 -31.76 -5.45 -11.41
N LEU A 36 -30.91 -4.53 -10.95
CA LEU A 36 -29.68 -4.89 -10.28
C LEU A 36 -30.10 -5.36 -8.88
N THR A 37 -30.99 -6.37 -8.81
CA THR A 37 -31.11 -7.21 -7.63
C THR A 37 -29.71 -7.69 -7.36
N GLU A 38 -29.14 -7.19 -6.28
CA GLU A 38 -28.25 -7.89 -5.35
C GLU A 38 -27.95 -9.34 -5.72
N ALA A 39 -27.19 -9.53 -6.79
CA ALA A 39 -26.71 -10.81 -7.24
C ALA A 39 -25.18 -10.70 -7.19
N ASP A 40 -24.63 -11.33 -6.16
CA ASP A 40 -23.21 -11.59 -5.90
C ASP A 40 -22.37 -10.45 -5.28
N ILE A 41 -22.88 -9.75 -4.25
CA ILE A 41 -22.04 -9.08 -3.23
C ILE A 41 -22.14 -9.83 -1.89
N ASP A 42 -22.24 -11.16 -1.95
CA ASP A 42 -22.23 -12.05 -0.79
C ASP A 42 -21.13 -13.10 -0.98
N ASP A 43 -19.94 -12.65 -1.37
CA ASP A 43 -18.71 -13.45 -1.30
C ASP A 43 -17.92 -12.95 -0.08
N ASP A 44 -18.52 -13.12 1.09
CA ASP A 44 -17.88 -12.80 2.36
C ASP A 44 -16.70 -13.76 2.58
N LEU A 45 -15.59 -13.23 3.11
CA LEU A 45 -14.43 -14.03 3.46
C LEU A 45 -14.81 -15.05 4.54
N SER A 46 -14.44 -16.32 4.33
CA SER A 46 -14.49 -17.30 5.41
C SER A 46 -13.56 -16.91 6.57
N ALA A 47 -13.76 -17.53 7.74
CA ALA A 47 -12.90 -17.26 8.90
C ALA A 47 -11.40 -17.51 8.61
N GLU A 48 -11.08 -18.51 7.80
CA GLU A 48 -9.71 -18.83 7.37
C GLU A 48 -9.16 -17.80 6.37
N GLU A 49 -9.96 -17.41 5.38
CA GLU A 49 -9.60 -16.36 4.42
C GLU A 49 -9.41 -15.00 5.09
N MET A 50 -10.19 -14.72 6.14
CA MET A 50 -10.07 -13.52 6.96
C MET A 50 -8.75 -13.52 7.76
N VAL A 51 -8.34 -14.66 8.32
CA VAL A 51 -7.02 -14.79 8.98
C VAL A 51 -5.90 -14.55 7.96
N THR A 52 -6.01 -15.11 6.77
CA THR A 52 -5.05 -14.88 5.67
C THR A 52 -4.97 -13.40 5.28
N ALA A 53 -6.13 -12.73 5.15
CA ALA A 53 -6.19 -11.30 4.87
C ALA A 53 -5.49 -10.46 5.97
N GLN A 54 -5.67 -10.81 7.25
CA GLN A 54 -4.99 -10.12 8.37
C GLN A 54 -3.46 -10.29 8.33
N LEU A 55 -2.97 -11.49 7.97
CA LEU A 55 -1.54 -11.73 7.79
C LEU A 55 -0.99 -10.89 6.63
N ILE A 56 -1.73 -10.79 5.52
CA ILE A 56 -1.33 -9.95 4.38
C ILE A 56 -1.34 -8.46 4.75
N ILE A 57 -2.33 -7.98 5.51
CA ILE A 57 -2.35 -6.60 6.04
C ILE A 57 -1.08 -6.33 6.84
N SER A 58 -0.65 -7.28 7.67
CA SER A 58 0.58 -7.16 8.46
C SER A 58 1.81 -7.05 7.56
N VAL A 59 1.94 -7.93 6.56
CA VAL A 59 3.02 -7.90 5.56
C VAL A 59 3.06 -6.57 4.80
N VAL A 60 1.91 -6.07 4.33
CA VAL A 60 1.84 -4.80 3.58
C VAL A 60 2.19 -3.62 4.48
N SER A 61 1.72 -3.61 5.73
CA SER A 61 2.04 -2.56 6.71
C SER A 61 3.52 -2.51 7.06
N ASP A 62 4.15 -3.68 7.23
CA ASP A 62 5.58 -3.78 7.48
C ASP A 62 6.40 -3.40 6.24
N THR A 63 5.92 -3.73 5.04
CA THR A 63 6.52 -3.28 3.78
C THR A 63 6.53 -1.76 3.67
N LEU A 64 5.41 -1.11 3.97
CA LEU A 64 5.34 0.35 4.02
C LEU A 64 6.30 0.94 5.06
N THR A 65 6.48 0.25 6.19
CA THR A 65 7.41 0.67 7.23
C THR A 65 8.87 0.58 6.77
N VAL A 66 9.25 -0.48 6.04
CA VAL A 66 10.58 -0.60 5.40
C VAL A 66 10.81 0.53 4.40
N VAL A 67 9.85 0.78 3.50
CA VAL A 67 9.96 1.87 2.51
C VAL A 67 10.10 3.23 3.19
N LYS A 68 9.33 3.48 4.25
CA LYS A 68 9.43 4.71 5.06
C LYS A 68 10.83 4.87 5.67
N GLU A 69 11.38 3.82 6.28
CA GLU A 69 12.72 3.88 6.87
C GLU A 69 13.83 3.99 5.81
N LEU A 70 13.67 3.37 4.65
CA LEU A 70 14.57 3.57 3.50
C LEU A 70 14.59 5.04 3.07
N ILE A 71 13.43 5.67 2.89
CA ILE A 71 13.33 7.10 2.54
C ILE A 71 14.03 7.95 3.62
N ARG A 72 13.81 7.64 4.90
CA ARG A 72 14.43 8.37 6.02
C ARG A 72 15.95 8.21 6.01
N PHE A 73 16.44 6.99 5.79
CA PHE A 73 17.86 6.68 5.68
C PHE A 73 18.51 7.45 4.52
N VAL A 74 17.98 7.31 3.30
CA VAL A 74 18.47 8.00 2.10
C VAL A 74 18.44 9.52 2.28
N THR A 75 17.37 10.07 2.84
CA THR A 75 17.27 11.50 3.14
C THR A 75 18.35 11.95 4.12
N GLY A 76 18.64 11.14 5.14
CA GLY A 76 19.74 11.36 6.08
C GLY A 76 21.09 11.37 5.39
N LEU A 77 21.32 10.42 4.46
CA LEU A 77 22.54 10.36 3.66
C LEU A 77 22.73 11.61 2.83
N ILE A 78 21.72 12.04 2.08
CA ILE A 78 21.78 13.23 1.23
C ILE A 78 22.12 14.49 2.05
N LYS A 79 21.53 14.62 3.24
CA LYS A 79 21.84 15.75 4.15
C LYS A 79 23.27 15.71 4.67
N SER A 80 23.81 14.51 4.93
CA SER A 80 25.18 14.33 5.42
C SER A 80 26.24 14.38 4.30
N SER A 81 25.88 14.03 3.07
CA SER A 81 26.78 13.92 1.92
C SER A 81 27.08 15.25 1.23
N SER A 82 26.47 16.36 1.68
CA SER A 82 26.70 17.72 1.16
C SER A 82 28.20 18.16 1.18
N HIS A 83 29.11 17.37 1.74
CA HIS A 83 30.57 17.61 1.75
C HIS A 83 31.42 16.48 1.13
N LYS A 84 30.85 15.39 0.59
CA LYS A 84 31.60 14.30 -0.06
C LYS A 84 31.02 14.01 -1.44
N SER A 85 31.85 14.05 -2.49
CA SER A 85 31.43 13.64 -3.84
C SER A 85 30.91 12.20 -3.82
N SER A 86 29.67 11.96 -4.26
CA SER A 86 29.14 10.60 -4.32
C SER A 86 30.01 9.72 -5.22
N THR A 87 30.34 8.53 -4.77
CA THR A 87 31.09 7.54 -5.56
C THR A 87 30.13 6.85 -6.53
N LYS A 88 30.67 6.30 -7.63
CA LYS A 88 29.88 5.53 -8.61
C LYS A 88 29.15 4.36 -7.94
N GLU A 89 29.82 3.69 -7.00
CA GLU A 89 29.26 2.55 -6.25
C GLU A 89 28.01 2.92 -5.45
N SER A 90 27.97 4.11 -4.83
CA SER A 90 26.76 4.56 -4.12
C SER A 90 25.59 4.82 -5.07
N VAL A 91 25.85 5.36 -6.26
CA VAL A 91 24.81 5.57 -7.29
C VAL A 91 24.24 4.23 -7.74
N ASP A 92 25.11 3.25 -8.03
CA ASP A 92 24.70 1.90 -8.43
C ASP A 92 23.82 1.24 -7.35
N SER A 93 24.16 1.38 -6.06
CA SER A 93 23.33 0.88 -4.96
C SER A 93 21.99 1.61 -4.80
N PHE A 94 21.94 2.93 -5.04
CA PHE A 94 20.67 3.67 -5.03
C PHE A 94 19.75 3.23 -6.18
N GLU A 95 20.29 3.05 -7.39
CA GLU A 95 19.51 2.59 -8.55
C GLU A 95 18.89 1.21 -8.28
N LYS A 96 19.69 0.26 -7.77
CA LYS A 96 19.19 -1.07 -7.39
C LYS A 96 18.16 -1.02 -6.27
N LEU A 97 18.34 -0.17 -5.25
CA LEU A 97 17.33 0.02 -4.21
C LEU A 97 15.99 0.48 -4.77
N VAL A 98 16.02 1.43 -5.71
CA VAL A 98 14.80 1.89 -6.40
C VAL A 98 14.15 0.74 -7.17
N THR A 99 14.94 -0.04 -7.92
CA THR A 99 14.44 -1.24 -8.62
C THR A 99 13.79 -2.23 -7.67
N HIS A 100 14.44 -2.56 -6.55
CA HIS A 100 13.87 -3.49 -5.57
C HIS A 100 12.60 -2.94 -4.92
N CYS A 101 12.50 -1.63 -4.69
CA CYS A 101 11.27 -1.00 -4.17
C CYS A 101 10.12 -1.11 -5.18
N GLN A 102 10.41 -0.96 -6.48
CA GLN A 102 9.41 -1.12 -7.54
C GLN A 102 8.94 -2.58 -7.62
N GLU A 103 9.88 -3.54 -7.62
CA GLU A 103 9.57 -4.97 -7.62
C GLU A 103 8.77 -5.38 -6.38
N MET A 104 9.10 -4.81 -5.21
CA MET A 104 8.34 -5.00 -3.96
C MET A 104 6.91 -4.48 -4.10
N GLY A 105 6.73 -3.29 -4.69
CA GLY A 105 5.41 -2.73 -4.99
C GLY A 105 4.59 -3.62 -5.92
N THR A 106 5.22 -4.24 -6.93
CA THR A 106 4.57 -5.25 -7.77
C THR A 106 4.12 -6.45 -6.94
N GLN A 107 4.98 -7.01 -6.07
CA GLN A 107 4.57 -8.16 -5.25
C GLN A 107 3.45 -7.82 -4.26
N VAL A 108 3.45 -6.61 -3.68
CA VAL A 108 2.34 -6.13 -2.84
C VAL A 108 1.04 -6.04 -3.64
N ASN A 109 1.09 -5.56 -4.88
CA ASN A 109 -0.08 -5.53 -5.76
C ASN A 109 -0.61 -6.94 -6.04
N GLU A 110 0.27 -7.90 -6.35
CA GLU A 110 -0.10 -9.31 -6.53
C GLU A 110 -0.71 -9.93 -5.26
N LEU A 111 -0.17 -9.61 -4.08
CA LEU A 111 -0.77 -10.01 -2.81
C LEU A 111 -2.16 -9.41 -2.63
N GLY A 112 -2.32 -8.11 -2.90
CA GLY A 112 -3.62 -7.45 -2.78
C GLY A 112 -4.68 -8.02 -3.72
N ALA A 113 -4.30 -8.35 -4.95
CA ALA A 113 -5.21 -8.97 -5.93
C ALA A 113 -5.61 -10.40 -5.53
N SER A 114 -4.72 -11.16 -4.90
CA SER A 114 -5.00 -12.55 -4.51
C SER A 114 -5.88 -12.70 -3.26
N VAL A 115 -6.16 -11.63 -2.52
CA VAL A 115 -6.98 -11.64 -1.29
C VAL A 115 -8.49 -11.67 -1.56
N TYR A 116 -8.93 -11.32 -2.76
CA TYR A 116 -10.34 -11.39 -3.13
C TYR A 116 -10.79 -12.85 -3.30
N PRO A 117 -12.05 -13.19 -2.92
CA PRO A 117 -12.58 -14.52 -3.14
C PRO A 117 -12.71 -14.91 -4.63
N PRO A 118 -12.49 -16.21 -4.95
CA PRO A 118 -11.81 -17.20 -4.12
C PRO A 118 -10.31 -16.87 -3.99
N GLN A 119 -9.78 -16.91 -2.76
CA GLN A 119 -8.38 -16.50 -2.51
C GLN A 119 -7.35 -17.35 -3.26
N GLU A 120 -6.40 -16.69 -3.94
CA GLU A 120 -5.35 -17.34 -4.73
C GLU A 120 -4.11 -17.68 -3.87
N THR A 121 -4.24 -18.62 -2.93
CA THR A 121 -3.18 -18.96 -1.95
C THR A 121 -1.84 -19.36 -2.58
N ALA A 122 -1.85 -19.99 -3.76
CA ALA A 122 -0.64 -20.32 -4.51
C ALA A 122 0.12 -19.07 -4.98
N GLN A 123 -0.62 -18.06 -5.46
CA GLN A 123 -0.06 -16.77 -5.85
C GLN A 123 0.46 -16.03 -4.62
N MET A 124 -0.27 -16.05 -3.51
CA MET A 124 0.19 -15.46 -2.24
C MET A 124 1.53 -16.05 -1.78
N LYS A 125 1.68 -17.38 -1.82
CA LYS A 125 2.95 -18.05 -1.48
C LYS A 125 4.08 -17.62 -2.40
N MET A 126 3.81 -17.49 -3.70
CA MET A 126 4.81 -17.06 -4.68
C MET A 126 5.25 -15.61 -4.41
N SER A 127 4.30 -14.69 -4.23
CA SER A 127 4.57 -13.29 -3.93
C SER A 127 5.33 -13.14 -2.61
N ALA A 128 4.92 -13.84 -1.55
CA ALA A 128 5.60 -13.81 -0.26
C ALA A 128 7.07 -14.28 -0.36
N LYS A 129 7.35 -15.33 -1.14
CA LYS A 129 8.74 -15.79 -1.38
C LYS A 129 9.56 -14.75 -2.13
N LYS A 130 9.00 -14.13 -3.18
CA LYS A 130 9.67 -13.07 -3.94
C LYS A 130 9.96 -11.85 -3.04
N MET A 131 8.99 -11.44 -2.23
CA MET A 131 9.19 -10.36 -1.25
C MET A 131 10.31 -10.69 -0.27
N TYR A 132 10.37 -11.93 0.25
CA TYR A 132 11.44 -12.35 1.16
C TYR A 132 12.83 -12.18 0.51
N CYS A 133 12.99 -12.59 -0.75
CA CYS A 133 14.23 -12.37 -1.50
C CYS A 133 14.53 -10.88 -1.68
N LEU A 134 13.53 -10.06 -2.05
CA LEU A 134 13.70 -8.62 -2.23
C LEU A 134 14.15 -7.91 -0.95
N VAL A 135 13.64 -8.31 0.22
CA VAL A 135 14.10 -7.77 1.52
C VAL A 135 15.59 -8.05 1.72
N HIS A 136 16.06 -9.24 1.34
CA HIS A 136 17.46 -9.60 1.43
C HIS A 136 18.34 -8.74 0.49
N GLU A 137 17.91 -8.56 -0.76
CA GLU A 137 18.64 -7.72 -1.72
C GLU A 137 18.67 -6.25 -1.27
N MET A 138 17.57 -5.70 -0.76
CA MET A 138 17.54 -4.37 -0.15
C MET A 138 18.53 -4.25 1.02
N HIS A 139 18.63 -5.29 1.86
CA HIS A 139 19.59 -5.31 2.95
C HIS A 139 21.04 -5.25 2.44
N ILE A 140 21.35 -5.95 1.35
CA ILE A 140 22.68 -5.91 0.73
C ILE A 140 23.00 -4.50 0.25
N GLU A 141 22.09 -3.88 -0.50
CA GLU A 141 22.34 -2.55 -1.08
C GLU A 141 22.41 -1.45 -0.01
N VAL A 142 21.60 -1.52 1.05
CA VAL A 142 21.72 -0.60 2.20
C VAL A 142 23.06 -0.74 2.92
N ARG A 143 23.62 -1.95 3.00
CA ARG A 143 24.94 -2.18 3.61
C ARG A 143 26.08 -1.57 2.77
N ASN A 144 25.90 -1.50 1.45
CA ASN A 144 26.89 -0.91 0.54
C ASN A 144 26.93 0.62 0.61
N LEU A 145 25.92 1.24 1.22
CA LEU A 145 25.85 2.68 1.43
C LEU A 145 26.52 3.09 2.75
N GLU A 146 27.15 4.26 2.77
CA GLU A 146 27.65 4.87 4.01
C GLU A 146 26.48 5.17 4.97
N GLY A 147 26.73 5.23 6.28
CA GLY A 147 25.74 5.68 7.28
C GLY A 147 25.34 4.64 8.32
N THR A 148 24.27 4.92 9.07
CA THR A 148 23.74 4.06 10.15
C THR A 148 22.41 3.44 9.72
N PRO A 149 22.39 2.17 9.28
CA PRO A 149 21.20 1.52 8.71
C PRO A 149 20.28 0.84 9.73
N ASP A 150 20.52 0.98 11.04
CA ASP A 150 19.84 0.20 12.09
C ASP A 150 18.31 0.24 12.00
N GLY A 151 17.73 1.40 11.67
CA GLY A 151 16.29 1.55 11.48
C GLY A 151 15.76 0.68 10.33
N VAL A 152 16.45 0.70 9.19
CA VAL A 152 16.08 -0.11 8.02
C VAL A 152 16.22 -1.59 8.35
N PHE A 153 17.34 -2.02 8.91
CA PHE A 153 17.58 -3.44 9.24
C PHE A 153 16.57 -3.98 10.27
N GLY A 154 16.21 -3.15 11.26
CA GLY A 154 15.14 -3.50 12.20
C GLY A 154 13.81 -3.75 11.50
N THR A 155 13.41 -2.86 10.59
CA THR A 155 12.15 -3.01 9.84
C THR A 155 12.18 -4.16 8.83
N CYS A 156 13.31 -4.43 8.17
CA CYS A 156 13.48 -5.59 7.29
C CYS A 156 13.26 -6.89 8.07
N LYS A 157 13.82 -7.00 9.27
CA LYS A 157 13.63 -8.18 10.13
C LYS A 157 12.18 -8.38 10.56
N ILE A 158 11.47 -7.29 10.84
CA ILE A 158 10.03 -7.35 11.15
C ILE A 158 9.26 -7.88 9.94
N LEU A 159 9.51 -7.32 8.75
CA LEU A 159 8.88 -7.78 7.51
C LEU A 159 9.19 -9.25 7.19
N GLU A 160 10.44 -9.70 7.37
CA GLU A 160 10.82 -11.10 7.21
C GLU A 160 10.01 -12.04 8.13
N ASN A 161 9.77 -11.62 9.38
CA ASN A 161 8.94 -12.39 10.31
C ASN A 161 7.48 -12.43 9.86
N SER A 162 6.91 -11.30 9.44
CA SER A 162 5.53 -11.25 8.92
C SER A 162 5.35 -12.11 7.67
N LEU A 163 6.34 -12.13 6.77
CA LEU A 163 6.35 -13.00 5.60
C LEU A 163 6.41 -14.49 5.98
N ARG A 164 7.16 -14.85 7.03
CA ARG A 164 7.19 -16.23 7.56
C ARG A 164 5.85 -16.63 8.17
N ASN A 165 5.23 -15.73 8.95
CA ASN A 165 3.92 -15.97 9.53
C ASN A 165 2.85 -16.15 8.45
N LEU A 166 2.90 -15.34 7.38
CA LEU A 166 2.03 -15.52 6.22
C LEU A 166 2.24 -16.90 5.57
N GLN A 167 3.48 -17.32 5.34
CA GLN A 167 3.76 -18.65 4.78
C GLN A 167 3.20 -19.78 5.64
N GLN A 168 3.39 -19.72 6.97
CA GLN A 168 2.83 -20.70 7.91
C GLN A 168 1.30 -20.72 7.89
N GLY A 169 0.66 -19.55 7.84
CA GLY A 169 -0.79 -19.45 7.72
C GLY A 169 -1.34 -20.06 6.43
N LEU A 170 -0.64 -19.83 5.31
CA LEU A 170 -1.01 -20.40 4.01
C LEU A 170 -0.75 -21.92 3.90
N ASP A 171 0.07 -22.50 4.78
CA ASP A 171 0.31 -23.94 4.87
C ASP A 171 -0.69 -24.65 5.81
N GLY A 172 -1.60 -23.90 6.45
CA GLY A 172 -2.65 -24.44 7.34
C GLY A 172 -2.17 -24.78 8.76
N ASP A 173 -0.89 -24.52 9.07
CA ASP A 173 -0.29 -24.90 10.36
C ASP A 173 -0.86 -24.10 11.56
N LEU A 174 -1.45 -22.92 11.33
CA LEU A 174 -2.04 -22.09 12.39
C LEU A 174 -3.34 -22.66 12.98
N ILE A 175 -4.08 -23.49 12.23
CA ILE A 175 -5.41 -24.00 12.65
C ILE A 175 -5.28 -25.21 13.59
N ASN A 176 -4.17 -25.96 13.51
CA ASN A 176 -3.94 -27.15 14.34
C ASN A 176 -3.79 -26.84 15.85
N GLU A 177 -3.41 -25.61 16.22
CA GLU A 177 -3.27 -25.19 17.62
C GLU A 177 -4.61 -24.78 18.28
N MET A 178 -5.60 -24.30 17.51
CA MET A 178 -6.91 -23.96 18.07
C MET A 178 -7.82 -25.18 18.28
N GLY A 179 -7.60 -26.28 17.55
CA GLY A 179 -8.32 -27.54 17.74
C GLY A 179 -7.92 -28.32 19.01
N THR A 180 -6.77 -28.01 19.61
CA THR A 180 -6.22 -28.72 20.78
C THR A 180 -6.58 -28.11 22.14
N LEU A 181 -7.29 -26.98 22.16
CA LEU A 181 -7.82 -26.36 23.38
C LEU A 181 -9.26 -26.80 23.73
N SER A 182 -9.82 -27.76 23.00
CA SER A 182 -11.20 -28.27 23.19
C SER A 182 -11.24 -29.65 23.88
N VAL A 183 -10.36 -29.90 24.86
CA VAL A 183 -10.40 -31.11 25.72
C VAL A 183 -10.50 -30.71 27.19
#